data_AF-A0A0F0CAR1-F1
#
_entry.id   AF-A0A0F0CAR1-F1
#
_cell.length_a   1.000
_cell.length_b   1.000
_cell.length_c   1.000
_cell.angle_alpha   90.00
_cell.angle_beta   90.00
_cell.angle_gamma   90.00
#
_symmetry.space_group_name_H-M   'P 1'
#
loop_
_entity.id
_entity.type
_entity.pdbx_description
1 polymer ?
#
loop_
_entity_poly.entity_id
_entity_poly.type
_entity_poly.pdbx_seq_one_letter_code
_entity_poly.pdbx_strand_id
1 'polypeptide(L)'
;MINMYERMLNKQVKPTVADMTGYCGENAELFTYLNEWLEKTFQTEPQVVFPYGNQYGWGIAHRKKKNLICNVFPEYNSFTVMTRLSNKQFESVYRHVSRYTQELIDNRYPCGMEDGSNTGSSVRGIMRIFKQY
;
A
#
# COMPACT_ATOMS: atom_id res chain seq x y z
N MET A 1 16.57 11.26 -15.43
CA MET A 1 16.07 9.87 -15.31
C MET A 1 14.92 9.89 -14.33
N ILE A 2 13.69 9.63 -14.78
CA ILE A 2 12.57 9.40 -13.86
C ILE A 2 12.67 7.93 -13.47
N ASN A 3 12.74 7.64 -12.17
CA ASN A 3 12.72 6.26 -11.70
C ASN A 3 11.30 5.71 -11.88
N MET A 4 11.19 4.55 -12.51
CA MET A 4 9.92 3.85 -12.65
C MET A 4 9.33 3.60 -11.25
N TYR A 5 8.08 4.01 -11.02
CA TYR A 5 7.36 3.91 -9.74
C TYR A 5 7.97 4.74 -8.59
N GLU A 6 8.55 5.89 -8.89
CA GLU A 6 9.01 6.84 -7.87
C GLU A 6 7.85 7.28 -6.94
N ARG A 7 8.16 7.56 -5.67
CA ARG A 7 7.19 7.96 -4.65
C ARG A 7 7.24 9.46 -4.36
N MET A 8 6.13 10.01 -3.86
CA MET A 8 6.08 11.41 -3.40
C MET A 8 6.78 11.57 -2.04
N LEU A 9 8.11 11.80 -2.04
CA LEU A 9 8.94 11.79 -0.82
C LEU A 9 9.13 13.15 -0.15
N ASN A 10 8.76 14.26 -0.80
CA ASN A 10 8.96 15.60 -0.22
C ASN A 10 7.97 15.86 0.92
N LYS A 11 8.38 15.59 2.16
CA LYS A 11 7.57 15.81 3.37
C LYS A 11 7.21 17.28 3.65
N GLN A 12 7.91 18.24 3.04
CA GLN A 12 7.66 19.67 3.27
C GLN A 12 6.45 20.17 2.49
N VAL A 13 6.07 19.47 1.43
CA VAL A 13 4.95 19.82 0.57
C VAL A 13 3.90 18.73 0.70
N LYS A 14 2.83 19.01 1.46
CA LYS A 14 1.70 18.09 1.57
C LYS A 14 0.90 18.13 0.26
N PRO A 15 0.84 17.02 -0.51
CA PRO A 15 0.09 16.99 -1.75
C PRO A 15 -1.41 16.96 -1.48
N THR A 16 -2.18 17.51 -2.41
CA THR A 16 -3.63 17.31 -2.50
C THR A 16 -3.93 15.94 -3.11
N VAL A 17 -5.18 15.46 -2.98
CA VAL A 17 -5.61 14.23 -3.67
C VAL A 17 -5.53 14.39 -5.20
N ALA A 18 -5.74 15.59 -5.72
CA ALA A 18 -5.57 15.89 -7.14
C ALA A 18 -4.10 15.74 -7.58
N ASP A 19 -3.14 16.23 -6.78
CA ASP A 19 -1.71 16.04 -7.04
C ASP A 19 -1.33 14.57 -7.04
N MET A 20 -1.82 13.80 -6.05
CA MET A 20 -1.58 12.35 -5.96
C MET A 20 -2.15 11.61 -7.18
N THR A 21 -3.36 11.98 -7.61
CA THR A 21 -4.04 11.38 -8.76
C THR A 21 -3.30 11.68 -10.05
N GLY A 22 -2.90 12.93 -10.27
CA GLY A 22 -2.09 13.32 -11.42
C GLY A 22 -0.73 12.62 -11.46
N TYR A 23 -0.13 12.37 -10.30
CA TYR A 23 1.14 11.65 -10.20
C TYR A 23 1.04 10.17 -10.64
N CYS A 24 -0.12 9.55 -10.44
CA CYS A 24 -0.42 8.19 -10.92
C CYS A 24 -0.55 8.09 -12.46
N GLY A 25 -0.58 9.21 -13.18
CA GLY A 25 -0.56 9.27 -14.65
C GLY A 25 -1.60 8.38 -15.32
N GLU A 26 -1.19 7.42 -16.13
CA GLU A 26 -2.09 6.48 -16.82
C GLU A 26 -3.00 5.68 -15.86
N ASN A 27 -2.59 5.52 -14.61
CA ASN A 27 -3.35 4.83 -13.57
C ASN A 27 -4.19 5.77 -12.69
N ALA A 28 -4.31 7.06 -13.04
CA ALA A 28 -5.05 8.08 -12.29
C ALA A 28 -6.54 7.70 -12.08
N GLU A 29 -7.21 7.21 -13.12
CA GLU A 29 -8.62 6.81 -13.04
C GLU A 29 -8.81 5.64 -12.07
N LEU A 30 -7.94 4.61 -12.16
CA LEU A 30 -8.00 3.45 -11.29
C LEU A 30 -7.67 3.81 -9.84
N PHE A 31 -6.69 4.70 -9.63
CA PHE A 31 -6.37 5.24 -8.31
C PHE A 31 -7.58 5.95 -7.70
N THR A 32 -8.23 6.83 -8.47
CA THR A 32 -9.42 7.57 -8.03
C THR A 32 -10.55 6.60 -7.68
N TYR A 33 -10.87 5.69 -8.61
CA TYR A 33 -11.90 4.68 -8.42
C TYR A 33 -11.68 3.84 -7.16
N LEU A 34 -10.45 3.38 -6.92
CA LEU A 34 -10.12 2.58 -5.74
C LEU A 34 -10.36 3.35 -4.44
N ASN A 35 -9.87 4.59 -4.34
CA ASN A 35 -10.02 5.39 -3.13
C ASN A 35 -11.52 5.68 -2.87
N GLU A 36 -12.29 6.03 -3.89
CA GLU A 36 -13.74 6.23 -3.75
C GLU A 36 -14.47 4.94 -3.37
N TRP A 37 -14.11 3.81 -3.97
CA TRP A 37 -14.71 2.52 -3.66
C TRP A 37 -14.43 2.10 -2.22
N LEU A 38 -13.21 2.32 -1.71
CA LEU A 38 -12.84 2.07 -0.32
C LEU A 38 -13.62 2.97 0.66
N GLU A 39 -13.83 4.23 0.30
CA GLU A 39 -14.64 5.17 1.06
C GLU A 39 -16.10 4.72 1.11
N LYS A 40 -16.74 4.55 -0.05
CA LYS A 40 -18.18 4.25 -0.17
C LYS A 40 -18.53 2.86 0.37
N THR A 41 -17.74 1.83 0.04
CA THR A 41 -18.06 0.43 0.38
C THR A 41 -17.78 0.11 1.84
N PHE A 42 -16.66 0.58 2.38
CA PHE A 42 -16.26 0.26 3.74
C PHE A 42 -16.56 1.38 4.74
N GLN A 43 -17.08 2.52 4.27
CA GLN A 43 -17.32 3.73 5.07
C GLN A 43 -16.03 4.16 5.76
N THR A 44 -14.95 4.25 4.98
CA THR A 44 -13.65 4.67 5.49
C THR A 44 -13.56 6.20 5.51
N GLU A 45 -12.73 6.73 6.39
CA GLU A 45 -12.37 8.13 6.48
C GLU A 45 -10.97 8.28 5.83
N PRO A 46 -10.88 8.64 4.53
CA PRO A 46 -9.61 8.79 3.84
C PRO A 46 -8.84 10.01 4.36
N GLN A 47 -7.55 9.84 4.61
CA GLN A 47 -6.68 10.92 5.09
C GLN A 47 -5.32 10.90 4.40
N VAL A 48 -4.87 12.06 3.89
CA VAL A 48 -3.51 12.24 3.37
C VAL A 48 -2.52 12.23 4.54
N VAL A 49 -1.61 11.26 4.51
CA VAL A 49 -0.62 10.98 5.55
C VAL A 49 0.77 10.78 4.95
N PHE A 50 1.81 10.96 5.75
CA PHE A 50 3.20 10.61 5.41
C PHE A 50 3.70 9.49 6.34
N PRO A 51 3.20 8.25 6.18
CA PRO A 51 3.45 7.21 7.15
C PRO A 51 4.82 6.58 6.89
N TYR A 52 5.50 6.13 7.94
CA TYR A 52 6.74 5.34 7.84
C TYR A 52 7.97 6.06 7.23
N GLY A 53 7.90 7.38 7.04
CA GLY A 53 9.03 8.21 6.63
C GLY A 53 9.36 8.15 5.13
N ASN A 54 10.54 8.66 4.78
CA ASN A 54 10.95 8.91 3.38
C ASN A 54 11.11 7.65 2.51
N GLN A 55 11.04 6.45 3.08
CA GLN A 55 11.02 5.22 2.29
C GLN A 55 9.64 4.97 1.66
N TYR A 56 8.58 5.55 2.23
CA TYR A 56 7.20 5.31 1.81
C TYR A 56 6.54 6.53 1.18
N GLY A 57 6.90 7.74 1.62
CA GLY A 57 6.34 8.97 1.06
C GLY A 57 4.91 9.25 1.52
N TRP A 58 4.26 10.18 0.82
CA TRP A 58 2.85 10.49 1.02
C TRP A 58 1.95 9.35 0.56
N GLY A 59 0.80 9.19 1.21
CA GLY A 59 -0.26 8.27 0.78
C GLY A 59 -1.59 8.60 1.44
N ILE A 60 -2.64 7.88 1.04
CA ILE A 60 -3.99 7.99 1.57
C ILE A 60 -4.21 6.83 2.55
N ALA A 61 -4.44 7.14 3.83
CA ALA A 61 -4.85 6.16 4.81
C ALA A 61 -6.37 6.02 4.81
N HIS A 62 -6.87 4.82 4.57
CA HIS A 62 -8.27 4.48 4.76
C HIS A 62 -8.46 3.89 6.15
N ARG A 63 -9.16 4.61 7.02
CA ARG A 63 -9.47 4.17 8.38
C ARG A 63 -10.96 3.96 8.56
N LYS A 64 -11.34 2.97 9.36
CA LYS A 64 -12.71 2.86 9.88
C LYS A 64 -12.65 3.08 11.38
N LYS A 65 -13.20 4.19 11.86
CA LYS A 65 -12.96 4.68 13.22
C LYS A 65 -11.44 4.80 13.45
N LYS A 66 -10.92 4.16 14.50
CA LYS A 66 -9.48 4.20 14.84
C LYS A 66 -8.64 3.16 14.08
N ASN A 67 -9.26 2.21 13.39
CA ASN A 67 -8.56 1.08 12.78
C ASN A 67 -8.14 1.39 11.34
N LEU A 68 -6.85 1.18 11.04
CA LEU A 68 -6.32 1.29 9.68
C LEU A 68 -6.73 0.07 8.86
N ILE A 69 -7.41 0.30 7.74
CA ILE A 69 -7.75 -0.75 6.77
C ILE A 69 -6.58 -0.93 5.80
N CYS A 70 -6.17 0.15 5.12
CA CYS A 70 -5.03 0.14 4.22
C CYS A 70 -4.46 1.55 4.02
N ASN A 71 -3.28 1.59 3.41
CA ASN A 71 -2.69 2.78 2.83
C ASN A 71 -2.62 2.61 1.31
N VAL A 72 -2.96 3.66 0.57
CA VAL A 72 -2.77 3.73 -0.89
C VAL A 72 -1.69 4.78 -1.16
N PHE A 73 -0.58 4.37 -1.76
CA PHE A 73 0.57 5.22 -2.05
C PHE A 73 0.60 5.54 -3.54
N PRO A 74 0.49 6.82 -3.94
CA PRO A 74 0.70 7.23 -5.32
C PRO A 74 2.17 7.03 -5.70
N GLU A 75 2.39 6.48 -6.89
CA GLU A 75 3.70 6.26 -7.50
C GLU A 75 3.68 6.84 -8.91
N TYR A 76 4.84 7.18 -9.48
CA TYR A 76 4.90 7.68 -10.85
C TYR A 76 4.31 6.64 -11.81
N ASN A 77 3.23 7.01 -12.51
CA ASN A 77 2.45 6.14 -13.41
C ASN A 77 1.88 4.87 -12.74
N SER A 78 1.75 4.81 -11.41
CA SER A 78 1.24 3.62 -10.70
C SER A 78 0.73 3.97 -9.30
N PHE A 79 0.34 2.98 -8.52
CA PHE A 79 0.12 3.12 -7.09
C PHE A 79 0.30 1.78 -6.37
N THR A 80 0.64 1.84 -5.09
CA THR A 80 0.77 0.67 -4.22
C THR A 80 -0.30 0.70 -3.13
N VAL A 81 -1.04 -0.40 -2.97
CA VAL A 81 -1.93 -0.60 -1.81
C VAL A 81 -1.22 -1.45 -0.77
N MET A 82 -1.19 -0.97 0.47
CA MET A 82 -0.62 -1.70 1.60
C MET A 82 -1.72 -1.97 2.63
N THR A 83 -2.02 -3.25 2.83
CA THR A 83 -2.97 -3.73 3.85
C THR A 83 -2.23 -4.45 4.97
N ARG A 84 -2.79 -4.43 6.18
CA ARG A 84 -2.30 -5.22 7.31
C ARG A 84 -3.27 -6.35 7.57
N LEU A 85 -2.76 -7.58 7.51
CA LEU A 85 -3.53 -8.79 7.78
C LEU A 85 -2.93 -9.48 9.01
N SER A 86 -3.79 -10.00 9.88
CA SER A 86 -3.38 -11.01 10.86
C SER A 86 -3.01 -12.31 10.16
N ASN A 87 -2.25 -13.21 10.82
CA ASN A 87 -1.87 -14.50 10.24
C ASN A 87 -3.09 -15.29 9.72
N LYS A 88 -4.18 -15.33 10.50
CA LYS A 88 -5.43 -15.99 10.09
C LYS A 88 -6.04 -15.37 8.83
N GLN A 89 -6.06 -14.04 8.74
CA GLN A 89 -6.58 -13.34 7.55
C GLN A 89 -5.67 -13.56 6.34
N PHE A 90 -4.36 -13.52 6.54
CA PHE A 90 -3.38 -13.79 5.49
C PHE A 90 -3.55 -15.20 4.92
N GLU A 91 -3.61 -16.23 5.78
CA GLU A 91 -3.86 -17.62 5.38
C GLU A 91 -5.15 -17.77 4.57
N SER A 92 -6.21 -17.05 4.96
CA SER A 92 -7.49 -17.08 4.25
C SER A 92 -7.42 -16.45 2.86
N VAL A 93 -6.56 -15.44 2.63
CA VAL A 93 -6.45 -14.71 1.37
C VAL A 93 -5.38 -15.32 0.46
N TYR A 94 -4.32 -15.90 1.01
CA TYR A 94 -3.16 -16.38 0.26
C TYR A 94 -3.53 -17.35 -0.86
N ARG A 95 -4.45 -18.28 -0.60
CA ARG A 95 -4.91 -19.26 -1.62
C ARG A 95 -5.71 -18.62 -2.76
N HIS A 96 -6.21 -17.41 -2.57
CA HIS A 96 -7.06 -16.69 -3.53
C HIS A 96 -6.30 -15.66 -4.35
N VAL A 97 -5.06 -15.33 -3.98
CA VAL A 97 -4.21 -14.47 -4.83
C VAL A 97 -3.64 -15.25 -6.00
N SER A 98 -3.23 -14.55 -7.06
CA SER A 98 -2.64 -15.19 -8.24
C SER A 98 -1.37 -15.95 -7.88
N ARG A 99 -1.04 -16.98 -8.66
CA ARG A 99 0.22 -17.73 -8.53
C ARG A 99 1.45 -16.82 -8.54
N TYR A 100 1.47 -15.82 -9.44
CA TYR A 100 2.51 -14.80 -9.47
C TYR A 100 2.64 -14.05 -8.13
N THR A 101 1.52 -13.70 -7.49
CA THR A 101 1.52 -13.04 -6.18
C THR A 101 2.02 -13.98 -5.08
N GLN A 102 1.64 -15.26 -5.12
CA GLN A 102 2.15 -16.28 -4.19
C GLN A 102 3.67 -16.40 -4.32
N GLU A 103 4.18 -16.53 -5.55
CA GLU A 103 5.61 -16.62 -5.84
C GLU A 103 6.36 -15.38 -5.34
N LEU A 104 5.82 -14.17 -5.52
CA LEU A 104 6.40 -12.94 -4.95
C LEU A 104 6.39 -12.92 -3.41
N ILE A 105 5.40 -13.53 -2.77
CA ILE A 105 5.32 -13.61 -1.32
C ILE A 105 6.34 -14.63 -0.79
N ASP A 106 6.40 -15.81 -1.39
CA ASP A 106 7.23 -16.93 -0.93
C ASP A 106 8.73 -16.67 -1.16
N ASN A 107 9.06 -15.99 -2.27
CA ASN A 107 10.44 -15.65 -2.60
C ASN A 107 10.90 -14.31 -1.99
N ARG A 108 10.08 -13.66 -1.17
CA ARG A 108 10.56 -12.50 -0.42
C ARG A 108 11.47 -12.94 0.72
N TYR A 109 12.63 -12.29 0.79
CA TYR A 109 13.65 -12.52 1.81
C TYR A 109 13.01 -12.58 3.21
N PRO A 110 13.24 -13.65 3.99
CA PRO A 110 12.69 -13.74 5.34
C PRO A 110 13.36 -12.68 6.21
N CYS A 111 12.62 -11.65 6.60
CA CYS A 111 13.03 -10.79 7.71
C CYS A 111 12.82 -11.58 9.01
N GLY A 112 13.88 -12.19 9.56
CA GLY A 112 13.79 -12.83 10.88
C GLY A 112 14.77 -13.96 11.21
N MET A 113 15.96 -14.01 10.62
CA MET A 113 17.03 -14.90 11.12
C MET A 113 18.22 -14.07 11.58
N GLU A 114 18.03 -13.22 12.59
CA GLU A 114 19.09 -12.80 13.49
C GLU A 114 18.49 -12.29 14.81
N ASP A 115 18.89 -12.97 15.89
CA ASP A 115 18.68 -12.77 17.32
C ASP A 115 17.28 -12.89 17.94
N GLY A 116 17.26 -13.62 19.06
CA GLY A 116 16.08 -13.87 19.88
C GLY A 116 15.80 -12.68 20.78
N SER A 117 14.80 -11.89 20.44
CA SER A 117 14.04 -11.12 21.41
C SER A 117 12.58 -11.02 20.99
N ASN A 118 11.71 -11.45 21.88
CA ASN A 118 10.27 -11.52 21.71
C ASN A 118 9.68 -10.12 21.49
N THR A 119 9.54 -9.68 20.25
CA THR A 119 8.75 -8.50 19.86
C THR A 119 7.93 -8.86 18.62
N GLY A 120 6.61 -8.63 18.71
CA GLY A 120 5.61 -9.14 17.76
C GLY A 120 5.99 -8.92 16.30
N SER A 121 6.32 -10.01 15.61
CA SER A 121 6.68 -10.02 14.20
C SER A 121 5.45 -9.71 13.36
N SER A 122 5.31 -8.43 12.99
CA SER A 122 4.41 -7.99 11.93
C SER A 122 4.82 -8.74 10.66
N VAL A 123 4.03 -9.71 10.22
CA VAL A 123 4.07 -10.24 8.85
C VAL A 123 3.82 -9.04 7.92
N ARG A 124 4.87 -8.36 7.48
CA ARG A 124 4.79 -7.24 6.52
C ARG A 124 4.63 -7.81 5.12
N GLY A 125 3.49 -8.46 4.89
CA GLY A 125 3.02 -8.80 3.55
C GLY A 125 2.60 -7.53 2.83
N ILE A 126 3.55 -6.79 2.26
CA ILE A 126 3.23 -5.73 1.27
C ILE A 126 2.66 -6.45 0.04
N MET A 127 1.35 -6.56 -0.08
CA MET A 127 0.72 -7.06 -1.31
C MET A 127 0.91 -6.00 -2.39
N ARG A 128 1.98 -6.13 -3.20
CA ARG A 128 2.14 -5.35 -4.44
C ARG A 128 1.22 -5.98 -5.49
N ILE A 129 0.08 -5.35 -5.74
CA ILE A 129 -0.77 -5.73 -6.89
C ILE A 129 -0.19 -5.03 -8.11
N PHE A 130 0.58 -5.74 -8.91
CA PHE A 130 0.93 -5.32 -10.27
C PHE A 130 -0.21 -5.71 -11.20
N LYS A 131 -0.85 -4.74 -11.85
CA LYS A 131 -1.57 -4.98 -13.09
C LYS A 131 -0.61 -4.62 -14.23
N GLN A 132 0.08 -5.63 -14.77
CA GLN A 132 0.73 -5.51 -16.07
C GLN A 132 -0.37 -5.69 -17.12
N TYR A 133 -0.52 -4.71 -18.01
CA TYR A 133 -0.99 -4.99 -19.37
C TYR A 133 0.23 -5.30 -20.23
#